data_AF-A0A285BPG0-F1
#
_entry.id   AF-A0A285BPG0-F1
#
_cell.length_a   1.000
_cell.length_b   1.000
_cell.length_c   1.000
_cell.angle_alpha   90.00
_cell.angle_beta   90.00
_cell.angle_gamma   90.00
#
_symmetry.space_group_name_H-M   'P 1'
#
loop_
_entity.id
_entity.type
_entity.pdbx_description
1 polymer ?
#
loop_
_entity_poly.entity_id
_entity_poly.type
_entity_poly.pdbx_seq_one_letter_code
_entity_poly.pdbx_strand_id
1 'polypeptide(L)'
;MALDIELFQGESRQLVRTEPLIALLKPAFAAETAPFKGRPRFVLMLRNDPGPDTYEPDAHDTGTDTYEGDLHLTNLRADFGYIHVAIHMEGRVVYQKPYSVNSLVGPVLARLAREISPEERQWAFRIAGLPSPEDGESAQRLPPVVDGTDDIDVSRSTRLPFGIRPAAEPEIPLLDLAEYGVTLSDTGAPVTVLLGTGVQRSLMEMELSTEIEEGGFLVGRAFRRADDPALHAVIVDEVLPAEHSGASLMHFTFTGDSFRAMSRTLGDRQLVGWYHTHLFQTERTIGLSRTDIDLHRDTFRRPWQVAALINLTSRRRVLTCYASSDDWMAPCPIRNLDDDPDSHRSTHPSLGHH
;
A
#
# COMPACT_ATOMS: atom_id res chain seq x y z
N MET A 1 -14.97 -15.63 11.92
CA MET A 1 -16.09 -16.23 11.18
C MET A 1 -15.59 -17.49 10.50
N ALA A 2 -16.36 -18.58 10.51
CA ALA A 2 -16.00 -19.78 9.75
C ALA A 2 -16.50 -19.61 8.31
N LEU A 3 -15.61 -19.77 7.34
CA LEU A 3 -15.95 -19.75 5.92
C LEU A 3 -16.08 -21.19 5.45
N ASP A 4 -17.18 -21.47 4.77
CA ASP A 4 -17.46 -22.77 4.16
C ASP A 4 -17.43 -22.64 2.64
N ILE A 5 -17.20 -23.75 1.96
CA ILE A 5 -17.35 -23.88 0.53
C ILE A 5 -18.54 -24.79 0.25
N GLU A 6 -19.41 -24.34 -0.62
CA GLU A 6 -20.52 -25.12 -1.15
C GLU A 6 -20.21 -25.51 -2.59
N LEU A 7 -20.30 -26.80 -2.90
CA LEU A 7 -20.01 -27.38 -4.21
C LEU A 7 -21.29 -27.89 -4.88
N PHE A 8 -21.49 -27.50 -6.12
CA PHE A 8 -22.67 -27.79 -6.93
C PHE A 8 -22.31 -28.61 -8.15
N GLN A 9 -23.12 -29.62 -8.45
CA GLN A 9 -22.94 -30.54 -9.56
C GLN A 9 -23.88 -30.19 -10.72
N GLY A 10 -23.33 -30.18 -11.94
CA GLY A 10 -24.05 -30.07 -13.20
C GLY A 10 -24.72 -28.70 -13.46
N GLU A 11 -25.37 -28.56 -14.63
CA GLU A 11 -26.06 -27.32 -15.03
C GLU A 11 -27.21 -26.93 -14.09
N SER A 12 -27.87 -27.93 -13.49
CA SER A 12 -28.94 -27.72 -12.52
C SER A 12 -28.43 -27.18 -11.18
N ARG A 13 -27.10 -27.11 -10.99
CA ARG A 13 -26.43 -26.62 -9.78
C ARG A 13 -27.00 -27.26 -8.53
N GLN A 14 -27.07 -28.59 -8.52
CA GLN A 14 -27.49 -29.32 -7.33
C GLN A 14 -26.39 -29.24 -6.27
N LEU A 15 -26.69 -28.70 -5.08
CA LEU A 15 -25.74 -28.72 -3.96
C LEU A 15 -25.45 -30.17 -3.57
N VAL A 16 -24.18 -30.57 -3.63
CA VAL A 16 -23.77 -31.94 -3.30
C VAL A 16 -22.87 -32.00 -2.08
N ARG A 17 -22.19 -30.91 -1.72
CA ARG A 17 -21.27 -30.90 -0.60
C ARG A 17 -21.06 -29.52 -0.01
N THR A 18 -20.86 -29.47 1.31
CA THR A 18 -20.42 -28.28 2.04
C THR A 18 -19.21 -28.67 2.88
N GLU A 19 -18.12 -27.92 2.79
CA GLU A 19 -16.86 -28.21 3.51
C GLU A 19 -16.23 -26.93 4.06
N PRO A 20 -15.61 -26.96 5.26
CA PRO A 20 -14.89 -25.79 5.77
C PRO A 20 -13.73 -25.42 4.85
N LEU A 21 -13.66 -24.15 4.43
CA LEU A 21 -12.65 -23.67 3.48
C LEU A 21 -11.23 -23.94 4.00
N ILE A 22 -10.97 -23.69 5.29
CA ILE A 22 -9.67 -23.96 5.90
C ILE A 22 -9.32 -25.45 5.87
N ALA A 23 -10.30 -26.35 5.99
CA ALA A 23 -10.04 -27.79 5.93
C ALA A 23 -9.57 -28.22 4.52
N LEU A 24 -10.16 -27.62 3.48
CA LEU A 24 -9.77 -27.83 2.09
C LEU A 24 -8.38 -27.25 1.76
N LEU A 25 -8.03 -26.10 2.33
CA LEU A 25 -6.77 -25.42 2.04
C LEU A 25 -5.57 -25.98 2.80
N LYS A 26 -5.78 -26.58 3.98
CA LYS A 26 -4.69 -27.13 4.81
C LYS A 26 -3.70 -28.04 4.05
N PRO A 27 -4.14 -29.00 3.22
CA PRO A 27 -3.23 -29.82 2.42
C PRO A 27 -2.43 -29.02 1.38
N ALA A 28 -3.01 -27.96 0.80
CA ALA A 28 -2.34 -27.12 -0.19
C ALA A 28 -1.16 -26.35 0.43
N PHE A 29 -1.24 -26.02 1.72
CA PHE A 29 -0.20 -25.30 2.47
C PHE A 29 0.66 -26.19 3.37
N ALA A 30 0.66 -27.50 3.13
CA ALA A 30 1.37 -28.45 3.99
C ALA A 30 2.90 -28.26 3.90
N ALA A 31 3.43 -27.92 2.72
CA ALA A 31 4.86 -27.71 2.51
C ALA A 31 5.37 -26.46 3.24
N GLU A 32 4.58 -25.38 3.24
CA GLU A 32 4.86 -24.09 3.87
C GLU A 32 4.80 -24.18 5.39
N THR A 33 3.93 -25.05 5.92
CA THR A 33 3.74 -25.24 7.36
C THR A 33 4.64 -26.31 7.96
N ALA A 34 5.11 -27.28 7.18
CA ALA A 34 5.96 -28.40 7.64
C ALA A 34 7.24 -27.99 8.41
N PRO A 35 7.95 -26.89 8.06
CA PRO A 35 9.16 -26.48 8.79
C PRO A 35 8.91 -25.98 10.21
N PHE A 36 7.66 -25.64 10.55
CA PHE A 36 7.31 -24.97 11.80
C PHE A 36 6.65 -25.93 12.79
N LYS A 37 7.01 -25.84 14.07
CA LYS A 37 6.33 -26.56 15.16
C LYS A 37 5.08 -25.81 15.59
N GLY A 38 4.00 -26.53 15.89
CA GLY A 38 2.74 -25.95 16.39
C GLY A 38 1.55 -26.16 15.45
N ARG A 39 0.41 -25.55 15.77
CA ARG A 39 -0.80 -25.58 14.93
C ARG A 39 -0.89 -24.31 14.10
N PRO A 40 -0.99 -24.39 12.77
CA PRO A 40 -1.17 -23.21 11.92
C PRO A 40 -2.53 -22.58 12.16
N ARG A 41 -2.52 -21.26 12.36
CA ARG A 41 -3.73 -20.42 12.34
C ARG A 41 -3.80 -19.74 10.98
N PHE A 42 -4.81 -20.11 10.20
CA PHE A 42 -5.10 -19.49 8.91
C PHE A 42 -5.94 -18.24 9.14
N VAL A 43 -5.54 -17.15 8.49
CA VAL A 43 -6.30 -15.91 8.36
C VAL A 43 -6.57 -15.74 6.86
N LEU A 44 -7.84 -15.71 6.51
CA LEU A 44 -8.30 -15.59 5.13
C LEU A 44 -9.02 -14.26 4.97
N MET A 45 -8.66 -13.50 3.95
CA MET A 45 -9.31 -12.23 3.62
C MET A 45 -9.72 -12.24 2.16
N LEU A 46 -11.01 -12.09 1.90
CA LEU A 46 -11.58 -12.08 0.54
C LEU A 46 -11.62 -10.64 0.01
N ARG A 47 -11.31 -10.47 -1.28
CA ARG A 47 -11.25 -9.18 -1.96
C ARG A 47 -11.83 -9.28 -3.36
N ASN A 48 -12.38 -8.16 -3.83
CA ASN A 48 -12.95 -8.03 -5.17
C ASN A 48 -11.86 -7.69 -6.21
N ASP A 49 -10.79 -7.02 -5.77
CA ASP A 49 -9.71 -6.56 -6.63
C ASP A 49 -8.49 -7.49 -6.58
N PRO A 50 -7.71 -7.57 -7.67
CA PRO A 50 -6.40 -8.19 -7.65
C PRO A 50 -5.58 -7.65 -6.48
N GLY A 51 -4.86 -8.53 -5.79
CA GLY A 51 -3.79 -8.08 -4.90
C GLY A 51 -2.78 -7.21 -5.66
N PRO A 52 -1.83 -6.57 -4.97
CA PRO A 52 -0.92 -5.61 -5.60
C PRO A 52 -0.28 -6.18 -6.88
N ASP A 53 -0.17 -5.35 -7.92
CA ASP A 53 0.29 -5.64 -9.29
C ASP A 53 1.67 -6.34 -9.41
N THR A 54 2.34 -6.61 -8.28
CA THR A 54 3.47 -7.54 -8.17
C THR A 54 3.06 -9.01 -8.21
N TYR A 55 1.76 -9.31 -8.27
CA TYR A 55 1.26 -10.65 -8.53
C TYR A 55 1.55 -11.01 -9.99
N GLU A 56 2.64 -11.75 -10.22
CA GLU A 56 2.78 -12.51 -11.46
C GLU A 56 1.72 -13.62 -11.42
N PRO A 57 0.72 -13.60 -12.34
CA PRO A 57 -0.25 -14.67 -12.41
C PRO A 57 0.50 -15.99 -12.61
N ASP A 58 0.23 -16.97 -11.75
CA ASP A 58 0.61 -18.35 -12.04
C ASP A 58 0.04 -18.70 -13.42
N ALA A 59 0.67 -19.62 -14.17
CA ALA A 59 0.27 -19.98 -15.52
C ALA A 59 -1.19 -20.49 -15.67
N HIS A 60 -1.90 -20.65 -14.55
CA HIS A 60 -3.30 -21.04 -14.44
C HIS A 60 -4.25 -19.89 -14.04
N ASP A 61 -3.75 -18.67 -13.87
CA ASP A 61 -4.54 -17.51 -13.47
C ASP A 61 -4.87 -16.63 -14.69
N THR A 62 -6.04 -16.88 -15.29
CA THR A 62 -6.50 -16.14 -16.48
C THR A 62 -7.34 -14.91 -16.13
N GLY A 63 -7.50 -14.57 -14.85
CA GLY A 63 -8.40 -13.50 -14.40
C GLY A 63 -9.88 -13.76 -14.71
N THR A 64 -10.24 -15.00 -15.07
CA THR A 64 -11.61 -15.40 -15.37
C THR A 64 -12.27 -16.07 -14.15
N ASP A 65 -13.60 -16.01 -14.08
CA ASP A 65 -14.42 -16.69 -13.05
C ASP A 65 -14.41 -18.23 -13.19
N THR A 66 -13.55 -18.77 -14.05
CA THR A 66 -13.48 -20.17 -14.42
C THR A 66 -12.07 -20.72 -14.18
N TYR A 67 -11.97 -21.86 -13.50
CA TYR A 67 -10.72 -22.62 -13.44
C TYR A 67 -10.53 -23.44 -14.73
N GLU A 68 -9.45 -23.18 -15.47
CA GLU A 68 -9.11 -23.87 -16.73
C GLU A 68 -8.37 -25.20 -16.51
N GLY A 69 -8.98 -26.13 -15.79
CA GLY A 69 -8.54 -27.53 -15.70
C GLY A 69 -9.39 -28.48 -16.56
N ASP A 70 -9.19 -29.79 -16.42
CA ASP A 70 -10.02 -30.82 -17.09
C ASP A 70 -11.51 -30.81 -16.69
N LEU A 71 -11.85 -30.00 -15.69
CA LEU A 71 -13.20 -29.75 -15.18
C LEU A 71 -13.49 -28.25 -15.28
N HIS A 72 -14.69 -27.92 -15.73
CA HIS A 72 -15.19 -26.56 -15.76
C HIS A 72 -15.79 -26.22 -14.39
N LEU A 73 -15.06 -25.43 -13.60
CA LEU A 73 -15.49 -24.96 -12.27
C LEU A 73 -15.81 -23.47 -12.34
N THR A 74 -17.07 -23.13 -12.11
CA THR A 74 -17.56 -21.74 -12.08
C THR A 74 -17.72 -21.22 -10.66
N ASN A 75 -17.10 -20.08 -10.34
CA ASN A 75 -17.36 -19.38 -9.09
C ASN A 75 -18.71 -18.65 -9.16
N LEU A 76 -19.66 -19.00 -8.29
CA LEU A 76 -20.98 -18.36 -8.22
C LEU A 76 -20.98 -17.04 -7.43
N ARG A 77 -19.86 -16.69 -6.78
CA ARG A 77 -19.63 -15.40 -6.12
C ARG A 77 -18.44 -14.68 -6.77
N ALA A 78 -18.69 -14.13 -7.96
CA ALA A 78 -17.74 -13.34 -8.73
C ALA A 78 -17.44 -11.97 -8.10
N ASP A 79 -18.15 -11.60 -7.03
CA ASP A 79 -17.81 -10.42 -6.27
C ASP A 79 -16.47 -10.56 -5.55
N PHE A 80 -16.03 -11.76 -5.17
CA PHE A 80 -14.68 -11.96 -4.62
C PHE A 80 -13.77 -12.67 -5.62
N GLY A 81 -12.93 -11.92 -6.34
CA GLY A 81 -11.95 -12.46 -7.27
C GLY A 81 -10.69 -13.04 -6.60
N TYR A 82 -10.35 -12.55 -5.39
CA TYR A 82 -9.08 -12.85 -4.73
C TYR A 82 -9.25 -13.21 -3.26
N ILE A 83 -8.35 -14.06 -2.78
CA ILE A 83 -8.21 -14.47 -1.39
C ILE A 83 -6.77 -14.28 -0.94
N HIS A 84 -6.60 -13.47 0.10
CA HIS A 84 -5.32 -13.34 0.78
C HIS A 84 -5.22 -14.38 1.88
N VAL A 85 -4.13 -15.16 1.85
CA VAL A 85 -3.87 -16.20 2.82
C VAL A 85 -2.68 -15.79 3.68
N ALA A 86 -2.91 -15.62 4.98
CA ALA A 86 -1.87 -15.49 5.97
C ALA A 86 -1.90 -16.69 6.92
N ILE A 87 -0.72 -17.26 7.21
CA ILE A 87 -0.57 -18.38 8.14
C ILE A 87 0.29 -17.94 9.30
N HIS A 88 -0.28 -18.02 10.50
CA HIS A 88 0.42 -17.72 11.75
C HIS A 88 0.84 -19.01 12.47
N MET A 89 2.09 -19.05 12.91
CA MET A 89 2.67 -20.09 13.77
C MET A 89 3.21 -19.43 15.04
N GLU A 90 2.75 -19.87 16.21
CA GLU A 90 3.23 -19.36 17.52
C GLU A 90 3.20 -17.82 17.62
N GLY A 91 2.19 -17.17 17.02
CA GLY A 91 2.03 -15.72 17.02
C GLY A 91 2.85 -14.97 15.96
N ARG A 92 3.55 -15.66 15.05
CA ARG A 92 4.30 -15.07 13.94
C ARG A 92 3.69 -15.44 12.60
N VAL A 93 3.65 -14.50 11.66
CA VAL A 93 3.29 -14.80 10.26
C VAL A 93 4.47 -15.56 9.63
N VAL A 94 4.21 -16.75 9.12
CA VAL A 94 5.22 -17.58 8.42
C VAL A 94 4.97 -17.70 6.93
N TYR A 95 3.76 -17.36 6.50
CA TYR A 95 3.35 -17.39 5.11
C TYR A 95 2.31 -16.29 4.89
N GLN A 96 2.45 -15.55 3.80
CA GLN A 96 1.49 -14.52 3.42
C GLN A 96 1.56 -14.29 1.91
N LYS A 97 0.51 -14.65 1.17
CA LYS A 97 0.39 -14.35 -0.26
C LYS A 97 -1.08 -14.16 -0.70
N PRO A 98 -1.33 -13.27 -1.67
CA PRO A 98 -2.60 -13.23 -2.38
C PRO A 98 -2.69 -14.39 -3.38
N TYR A 99 -3.91 -14.85 -3.61
CA TYR A 99 -4.27 -15.80 -4.66
C TYR A 99 -5.55 -15.34 -5.33
N SER A 100 -5.72 -15.63 -6.62
CA SER A 100 -7.08 -15.66 -7.16
C SER A 100 -7.86 -16.79 -6.48
N VAL A 101 -9.17 -16.58 -6.27
CA VAL A 101 -10.01 -17.61 -5.65
C VAL A 101 -9.93 -18.91 -6.46
N ASN A 102 -9.96 -18.80 -7.79
CA ASN A 102 -9.91 -19.94 -8.69
C ASN A 102 -8.56 -20.67 -8.69
N SER A 103 -7.43 -19.96 -8.66
CA SER A 103 -6.10 -20.62 -8.60
C SER A 103 -5.90 -21.39 -7.30
N LEU A 104 -6.38 -20.85 -6.18
CA LEU A 104 -6.21 -21.49 -4.87
C LEU A 104 -7.18 -22.65 -4.66
N VAL A 105 -8.45 -22.42 -4.95
CA VAL A 105 -9.54 -23.35 -4.61
C VAL A 105 -9.77 -24.35 -5.75
N GLY A 106 -9.60 -23.94 -7.00
CA GLY A 106 -9.89 -24.73 -8.20
C GLY A 106 -9.23 -26.11 -8.20
N PRO A 107 -7.90 -26.25 -8.00
CA PRO A 107 -7.24 -27.55 -7.98
C PRO A 107 -7.77 -28.49 -6.88
N VAL A 108 -8.09 -27.93 -5.70
CA VAL A 108 -8.61 -28.69 -4.55
C VAL A 108 -10.03 -29.17 -4.84
N LEU A 109 -10.88 -28.29 -5.39
CA LEU A 109 -12.25 -28.64 -5.78
C LEU A 109 -12.30 -29.60 -6.95
N ALA A 110 -11.40 -29.47 -7.92
CA ALA A 110 -11.34 -30.38 -9.05
C ALA A 110 -11.06 -31.82 -8.58
N ARG A 111 -10.17 -31.98 -7.60
CA ARG A 111 -9.93 -33.28 -6.96
C ARG A 111 -11.20 -33.79 -6.24
N LEU A 112 -11.85 -32.93 -5.47
CA LEU A 112 -13.07 -33.27 -4.73
C LEU A 112 -14.23 -33.66 -5.67
N ALA A 113 -14.41 -32.92 -6.75
CA ALA A 113 -15.40 -33.16 -7.79
C ALA A 113 -15.22 -34.52 -8.46
N ARG A 114 -13.98 -34.88 -8.83
CA ARG A 114 -13.66 -36.21 -9.39
C ARG A 114 -13.95 -37.34 -8.41
N GLU A 115 -13.79 -37.12 -7.11
CA GLU A 115 -14.13 -38.11 -6.09
C GLU A 115 -15.66 -38.30 -5.96
N ILE A 116 -16.45 -37.25 -6.19
CA ILE A 116 -17.92 -37.29 -6.08
C ILE A 116 -18.56 -37.87 -7.34
N SER A 117 -18.21 -37.34 -8.52
CA SER A 117 -18.74 -37.81 -9.80
C SER A 117 -17.66 -37.70 -10.88
N PRO A 118 -16.98 -38.81 -11.22
CA PRO A 118 -15.89 -38.82 -12.21
C PRO A 118 -16.32 -38.43 -13.63
N GLU A 119 -17.59 -38.63 -13.97
CA GLU A 119 -18.15 -38.41 -15.31
C GLU A 119 -18.59 -36.95 -15.53
N GLU A 120 -18.92 -36.22 -14.44
CA GLU A 120 -19.39 -34.84 -14.52
C GLU A 120 -18.23 -33.88 -14.79
N ARG A 121 -18.42 -33.03 -15.81
CA ARG A 121 -17.42 -32.05 -16.26
C ARG A 121 -17.75 -30.63 -15.85
N GLN A 122 -19.01 -30.35 -15.51
CA GLN A 122 -19.48 -29.04 -15.11
C GLN A 122 -19.80 -28.99 -13.63
N TRP A 123 -19.15 -28.05 -12.96
CA TRP A 123 -19.23 -27.85 -11.53
C TRP A 123 -19.30 -26.36 -11.23
N ALA A 124 -19.93 -26.02 -10.11
CA ALA A 124 -19.91 -24.67 -9.61
C ALA A 124 -19.63 -24.67 -8.12
N PHE A 125 -19.14 -23.56 -7.58
CA PHE A 125 -18.90 -23.42 -6.15
C PHE A 125 -19.22 -22.02 -5.65
N ARG A 126 -19.45 -21.88 -4.34
CA ARG A 126 -19.45 -20.57 -3.66
C ARG A 126 -18.83 -20.66 -2.29
N ILE A 127 -18.25 -19.55 -1.85
CA ILE A 127 -17.81 -19.38 -0.47
C ILE A 127 -19.00 -18.86 0.35
N ALA A 128 -19.46 -19.67 1.30
CA ALA A 128 -20.58 -19.40 2.18
C ALA A 128 -20.11 -18.84 3.54
N GLY A 129 -21.04 -18.17 4.24
CA GLY A 129 -20.79 -17.58 5.55
C GLY A 129 -20.48 -16.08 5.55
N LEU A 130 -20.34 -15.45 4.38
CA LEU A 130 -20.22 -13.99 4.25
C LEU A 130 -21.60 -13.35 4.07
N PRO A 131 -21.85 -12.15 4.63
CA PRO A 131 -23.07 -11.40 4.31
C PRO A 131 -23.14 -11.17 2.80
N SER A 132 -24.34 -11.34 2.24
CA SER A 132 -24.63 -10.92 0.87
C SER A 132 -24.54 -9.39 0.79
N PRO A 133 -24.20 -8.77 -0.35
CA PRO A 133 -24.42 -7.34 -0.53
C PRO A 133 -25.88 -6.90 -0.26
N GLU A 134 -26.82 -7.84 -0.23
CA GLU A 134 -28.22 -7.62 0.18
C GLU A 134 -28.43 -7.55 1.72
N ASP A 135 -27.46 -7.99 2.54
CA ASP A 135 -27.61 -8.15 4.00
C ASP A 135 -27.10 -6.95 4.83
N GLY A 136 -26.72 -5.83 4.20
CA GLY A 136 -26.77 -4.51 4.84
C GLY A 136 -25.82 -4.19 6.01
N GLU A 137 -24.84 -5.02 6.39
CA GLU A 137 -23.92 -4.70 7.51
C GLU A 137 -22.42 -4.92 7.18
N SER A 138 -21.70 -3.79 7.08
CA SER A 138 -20.25 -3.48 7.31
C SER A 138 -19.19 -4.61 7.22
N ALA A 139 -18.00 -4.45 6.59
CA ALA A 139 -17.06 -3.33 6.74
C ALA A 139 -15.98 -3.38 5.63
N GLN A 140 -16.13 -2.54 4.61
CA GLN A 140 -15.06 -2.08 3.71
C GLN A 140 -15.67 -0.89 2.98
N ARG A 141 -15.42 0.33 3.45
CA ARG A 141 -15.61 1.49 2.58
C ARG A 141 -14.42 1.51 1.64
N LEU A 142 -14.49 0.70 0.58
CA LEU A 142 -13.67 0.95 -0.59
C LEU A 142 -13.97 2.40 -1.02
N PRO A 143 -12.94 3.19 -1.38
CA PRO A 143 -13.18 4.43 -2.10
C PRO A 143 -14.09 4.13 -3.29
N PRO A 144 -15.04 5.00 -3.66
CA PRO A 144 -15.79 4.82 -4.88
C PRO A 144 -14.81 4.66 -6.05
N VAL A 145 -15.05 3.67 -6.91
CA VAL A 145 -14.33 3.55 -8.18
C VAL A 145 -14.54 4.86 -8.93
N VAL A 146 -13.48 5.65 -9.08
CA VAL A 146 -13.49 6.86 -9.90
C VAL A 146 -13.37 6.39 -11.35
N ASP A 147 -14.51 6.01 -11.93
CA ASP A 147 -14.58 5.71 -13.35
C ASP A 147 -14.64 7.05 -14.11
N GLY A 148 -13.58 7.33 -14.86
CA GLY A 148 -13.37 8.63 -15.50
C GLY A 148 -12.56 9.62 -14.66
N THR A 149 -11.25 9.40 -14.57
CA THR A 149 -10.33 10.54 -14.45
C THR A 149 -10.40 11.28 -15.79
N ASP A 150 -11.31 12.26 -15.88
CA ASP A 150 -11.12 13.32 -16.84
C ASP A 150 -9.82 14.02 -16.45
N ASP A 151 -8.80 13.77 -17.26
CA ASP A 151 -7.52 14.44 -17.16
C ASP A 151 -7.79 15.92 -17.43
N ILE A 152 -8.02 16.69 -16.36
CA ILE A 152 -8.13 18.14 -16.46
C ILE A 152 -6.73 18.63 -16.77
N ASP A 153 -6.41 18.66 -18.06
CA ASP A 153 -5.26 19.37 -18.59
C ASP A 153 -5.44 20.86 -18.25
N VAL A 154 -4.85 21.26 -17.13
CA VAL A 154 -4.90 22.64 -16.61
C VAL A 154 -4.29 23.61 -17.62
N SER A 155 -3.45 23.15 -18.56
CA SER A 155 -2.93 23.97 -19.66
C SER A 155 -3.98 24.31 -20.72
N ARG A 156 -5.08 23.53 -20.81
CA ARG A 156 -6.26 23.79 -21.65
C ARG A 156 -7.41 24.48 -20.90
N SER A 157 -7.23 24.88 -19.63
CA SER A 157 -8.24 25.48 -18.74
C SER A 157 -8.80 26.85 -19.18
N THR A 158 -8.49 27.35 -20.37
CA THR A 158 -9.02 28.63 -20.89
C THR A 158 -10.50 28.59 -21.30
N ARG A 159 -11.19 27.45 -21.13
CA ARG A 159 -12.61 27.28 -21.53
C ARG A 159 -13.56 26.83 -20.41
N LEU A 160 -13.17 26.91 -19.14
CA LEU A 160 -14.12 26.74 -18.03
C LEU A 160 -14.75 28.10 -17.66
N PRO A 161 -16.05 28.17 -17.35
CA PRO A 161 -16.75 29.43 -17.01
C PRO A 161 -16.29 30.06 -15.69
N PHE A 162 -15.42 29.37 -14.94
CA PHE A 162 -14.68 29.87 -13.79
C PHE A 162 -13.19 29.71 -14.07
N GLY A 163 -12.42 30.78 -13.93
CA GLY A 163 -10.98 30.76 -14.18
C GLY A 163 -10.25 30.10 -13.01
N ILE A 164 -9.80 28.86 -13.18
CA ILE A 164 -8.77 28.27 -12.32
C ILE A 164 -7.45 28.92 -12.75
N ARG A 165 -6.90 29.81 -11.92
CA ARG A 165 -5.53 30.29 -12.08
C ARG A 165 -4.62 29.38 -11.26
N PRO A 166 -3.59 28.77 -11.86
CA PRO A 166 -2.51 28.17 -11.08
C PRO A 166 -1.99 29.21 -10.09
N ALA A 167 -1.95 28.88 -8.81
CA ALA A 167 -1.27 29.71 -7.83
C ALA A 167 0.19 29.84 -8.26
N ALA A 168 0.74 31.06 -8.21
CA ALA A 168 2.16 31.26 -8.49
C ALA A 168 2.97 30.35 -7.56
N GLU A 169 3.82 29.52 -8.16
CA GLU A 169 4.66 28.61 -7.39
C GLU A 169 5.65 29.45 -6.58
N PRO A 170 5.73 29.27 -5.25
CA PRO A 170 6.64 30.04 -4.43
C PRO A 170 8.07 29.81 -4.91
N GLU A 171 8.87 30.88 -4.94
CA GLU A 171 10.29 30.77 -5.28
C GLU A 171 10.97 29.86 -4.25
N ILE A 172 11.61 28.79 -4.76
CA ILE A 172 12.25 27.79 -3.91
C ILE A 172 13.64 28.32 -3.51
N PRO A 173 13.91 28.54 -2.22
CA PRO A 173 15.21 29.04 -1.77
C PRO A 173 16.33 28.03 -2.03
N LEU A 174 17.57 28.52 -2.10
CA LEU A 174 18.76 27.69 -2.16
C LEU A 174 19.16 27.22 -0.76
N LEU A 175 19.70 26.00 -0.66
CA LEU A 175 20.25 25.42 0.56
C LEU A 175 21.64 24.86 0.30
N ASP A 176 22.60 25.24 1.13
CA ASP A 176 23.91 24.59 1.16
C ASP A 176 23.85 23.38 2.11
N LEU A 177 23.92 22.18 1.54
CA LEU A 177 23.90 20.94 2.30
C LEU A 177 25.12 20.77 3.21
N ALA A 178 26.23 21.47 2.93
CA ALA A 178 27.41 21.47 3.78
C ALA A 178 27.13 22.08 5.17
N GLU A 179 26.17 23.01 5.27
CA GLU A 179 25.72 23.58 6.56
C GLU A 179 25.08 22.52 7.48
N TYR A 180 24.66 21.38 6.92
CA TYR A 180 24.02 20.27 7.64
C TYR A 180 24.92 19.03 7.71
N GLY A 181 26.21 19.19 7.43
CA GLY A 181 27.21 18.11 7.50
C GLY A 181 27.01 16.99 6.47
N VAL A 182 26.23 17.23 5.41
CA VAL A 182 26.01 16.26 4.34
C VAL A 182 27.15 16.37 3.33
N THR A 183 28.02 15.35 3.29
CA THR A 183 29.13 15.30 2.34
C THR A 183 28.69 14.61 1.04
N LEU A 184 29.02 15.23 -0.10
CA LEU A 184 28.57 14.95 -1.48
C LEU A 184 28.92 13.56 -2.06
N SER A 185 29.26 12.57 -1.24
CA SER A 185 29.49 11.19 -1.68
C SER A 185 28.19 10.41 -1.93
N ASP A 186 27.04 10.94 -1.52
CA ASP A 186 25.72 10.37 -1.83
C ASP A 186 25.13 11.02 -3.09
N THR A 187 25.53 10.44 -4.23
CA THR A 187 24.80 10.16 -5.48
C THR A 187 23.89 11.23 -6.11
N GLY A 188 23.80 11.21 -7.45
CA GLY A 188 22.90 12.04 -8.27
C GLY A 188 21.40 11.76 -8.08
N ALA A 189 20.95 11.55 -6.84
CA ALA A 189 19.56 11.41 -6.48
C ALA A 189 18.83 12.77 -6.64
N PRO A 190 17.59 12.77 -7.14
CA PRO A 190 16.85 14.00 -7.43
C PRO A 190 16.53 14.84 -6.19
N VAL A 191 16.41 14.19 -5.01
CA VAL A 191 16.06 14.84 -3.75
C VAL A 191 16.90 14.29 -2.59
N THR A 192 17.42 15.18 -1.75
CA THR A 192 18.00 14.84 -0.43
C THR A 192 17.00 15.13 0.68
N VAL A 193 16.79 14.18 1.60
CA VAL A 193 15.83 14.32 2.70
C VAL A 193 16.56 14.58 4.01
N LEU A 194 16.28 15.73 4.62
CA LEU A 194 16.73 16.09 5.96
C LEU A 194 15.55 15.92 6.93
N LEU A 195 15.68 15.04 7.92
CA LEU A 195 14.69 14.89 8.99
C LEU A 195 15.00 15.92 10.08
N GLY A 196 14.06 16.85 10.27
CA GLY A 196 14.11 17.84 11.34
C GLY A 196 14.15 17.22 12.73
N THR A 197 14.47 18.05 13.72
CA THR A 197 14.63 17.62 15.11
C THR A 197 13.43 16.83 15.61
N GLY A 198 13.67 15.62 16.10
CA GLY A 198 12.65 14.72 16.62
C GLY A 198 11.79 14.00 15.58
N VAL A 199 11.85 14.33 14.29
CA VAL A 199 11.01 13.69 13.25
C VAL A 199 11.31 12.21 13.11
N GLN A 200 12.60 11.82 13.11
CA GLN A 200 12.96 10.41 13.08
C GLN A 200 12.38 9.66 14.28
N ARG A 201 12.47 10.23 15.48
CA ARG A 201 11.88 9.64 16.69
C ARG A 201 10.37 9.46 16.53
N SER A 202 9.66 10.50 16.07
CA SER A 202 8.22 10.45 15.82
C SER A 202 7.84 9.32 14.85
N LEU A 203 8.53 9.18 13.71
CA LEU A 203 8.30 8.08 12.75
C LEU A 203 8.56 6.69 13.34
N MET A 204 9.57 6.58 14.21
CA MET A 204 9.96 5.31 14.80
C MET A 204 9.10 4.90 16.00
N GLU A 205 8.49 5.87 16.70
CA GLU A 205 7.74 5.64 17.94
C GLU A 205 6.22 5.77 17.79
N MET A 206 5.73 6.40 16.72
CA MET A 206 4.28 6.55 16.49
C MET A 206 3.57 5.19 16.53
N GLU A 207 2.38 5.15 17.13
CA GLU A 207 1.53 3.96 17.11
C GLU A 207 1.09 3.72 15.66
N LEU A 208 1.43 2.53 15.15
CA LEU A 208 1.08 2.12 13.79
C LEU A 208 0.37 0.78 13.85
N SER A 209 -0.69 0.63 13.04
CA SER A 209 -1.38 -0.64 12.88
C SER A 209 -0.44 -1.71 12.33
N THR A 210 -0.56 -2.93 12.86
CA THR A 210 0.08 -4.13 12.30
C THR A 210 -0.90 -4.96 11.45
N GLU A 211 -2.12 -4.47 11.26
CA GLU A 211 -3.20 -5.19 10.56
C GLU A 211 -3.66 -4.48 9.27
N ILE A 212 -3.47 -3.16 9.17
CA ILE A 212 -3.75 -2.35 7.98
C ILE A 212 -2.59 -1.41 7.70
N GLU A 213 -2.32 -1.12 6.43
CA GLU A 213 -1.36 -0.08 6.08
C GLU A 213 -1.90 1.28 6.52
N GLU A 214 -1.04 2.08 7.12
CA GLU A 214 -1.33 3.43 7.52
C GLU A 214 -0.37 4.38 6.81
N GLY A 215 -0.78 5.64 6.71
CA GLY A 215 0.00 6.64 6.01
C GLY A 215 -0.40 8.04 6.41
N GLY A 216 0.30 9.01 5.85
CA GLY A 216 0.16 10.40 6.23
C GLY A 216 1.05 11.32 5.42
N PHE A 217 1.15 12.56 5.86
CA PHE A 217 1.79 13.65 5.17
C PHE A 217 3.12 14.00 5.82
N LEU A 218 4.10 14.35 4.98
CA LEU A 218 5.35 14.96 5.40
C LEU A 218 5.24 16.46 5.17
N VAL A 219 5.43 17.22 6.24
CA VAL A 219 5.28 18.68 6.24
C VAL A 219 6.62 19.31 6.56
N GLY A 220 6.97 20.36 5.83
CA GLY A 220 8.22 21.08 6.08
C GLY A 220 8.51 22.12 5.03
N ARG A 221 9.75 22.11 4.52
CA ARG A 221 10.29 23.11 3.59
C ARG A 221 11.08 22.45 2.47
N ALA A 222 10.91 22.95 1.25
CA ALA A 222 11.63 22.54 0.06
C ALA A 222 12.66 23.59 -0.34
N PHE A 223 13.79 23.11 -0.84
CA PHE A 223 14.93 23.91 -1.26
C PHE A 223 15.48 23.36 -2.58
N ARG A 224 16.14 24.23 -3.33
CA ARG A 224 17.07 23.82 -4.38
C ARG A 224 18.45 23.69 -3.76
N ARG A 225 19.23 22.73 -4.26
CA ARG A 225 20.60 22.52 -3.81
C ARG A 225 21.50 23.63 -4.35
N ALA A 226 22.29 24.26 -3.48
CA ALA A 226 23.21 25.33 -3.87
C ALA A 226 24.35 24.81 -4.77
N ASP A 227 24.75 23.55 -4.58
CA ASP A 227 25.78 22.87 -5.35
C ASP A 227 25.29 22.40 -6.74
N ASP A 228 24.01 22.04 -6.85
CA ASP A 228 23.35 21.75 -8.13
C ASP A 228 21.87 22.20 -8.09
N PRO A 229 21.52 23.36 -8.66
CA PRO A 229 20.15 23.88 -8.65
C PRO A 229 19.12 23.05 -9.40
N ALA A 230 19.52 22.03 -10.16
CA ALA A 230 18.61 21.06 -10.77
C ALA A 230 18.11 20.01 -9.75
N LEU A 231 18.86 19.83 -8.65
CA LEU A 231 18.54 18.90 -7.57
C LEU A 231 17.85 19.63 -6.42
N HIS A 232 17.09 18.88 -5.64
CA HIS A 232 16.31 19.42 -4.53
C HIS A 232 16.78 18.89 -3.19
N ALA A 233 16.46 19.62 -2.14
CA ALA A 233 16.54 19.16 -0.77
C ALA A 233 15.21 19.47 -0.07
N VAL A 234 14.77 18.59 0.81
CA VAL A 234 13.61 18.83 1.67
C VAL A 234 14.01 18.69 3.13
N ILE A 235 13.55 19.63 3.95
CA ILE A 235 13.58 19.50 5.40
C ILE A 235 12.18 19.10 5.82
N VAL A 236 12.03 17.91 6.39
CA VAL A 236 10.78 17.44 7.00
C VAL A 236 10.76 17.95 8.43
N ASP A 237 9.83 18.86 8.74
CA ASP A 237 9.69 19.48 10.06
C ASP A 237 8.66 18.73 10.92
N GLU A 238 7.64 18.13 10.29
CA GLU A 238 6.55 17.43 10.97
C GLU A 238 6.00 16.28 10.13
N VAL A 239 5.41 15.30 10.80
CA VAL A 239 4.68 14.19 10.19
C VAL A 239 3.25 14.21 10.71
N LEU A 240 2.28 14.17 9.79
CA LEU A 240 0.86 14.21 10.10
C LEU A 240 0.18 12.92 9.64
N PRO A 241 -0.39 12.10 10.52
CA PRO A 241 -1.20 10.95 10.11
C PRO A 241 -2.36 11.38 9.21
N ALA A 242 -2.67 10.59 8.18
CA ALA A 242 -3.83 10.83 7.35
C ALA A 242 -5.10 10.43 8.09
N GLU A 243 -5.96 11.40 8.36
CA GLU A 243 -7.33 11.12 8.76
C GLU A 243 -8.17 10.78 7.53
N HIS A 244 -9.20 9.93 7.71
CA HIS A 244 -10.15 9.59 6.65
C HIS A 244 -9.54 9.00 5.37
N SER A 245 -8.41 8.31 5.47
CA SER A 245 -7.78 7.61 4.35
C SER A 245 -8.53 6.33 3.97
N GLY A 246 -8.33 5.88 2.73
CA GLY A 246 -8.64 4.51 2.33
C GLY A 246 -7.43 3.63 2.65
N ALA A 247 -7.60 2.60 3.48
CA ALA A 247 -6.50 1.77 3.94
C ALA A 247 -6.89 0.29 3.98
N SER A 248 -5.96 -0.57 3.58
CA SER A 248 -6.05 -2.03 3.69
C SER A 248 -4.69 -2.61 4.06
N LEU A 249 -4.58 -3.91 4.31
CA LEU A 249 -3.31 -4.60 4.60
C LEU A 249 -2.21 -4.43 3.52
N MET A 250 -2.58 -4.05 2.29
CA MET A 250 -1.69 -4.08 1.10
C MET A 250 -1.77 -2.83 0.22
N HIS A 251 -2.58 -1.84 0.61
CA HIS A 251 -2.70 -0.60 -0.13
C HIS A 251 -3.23 0.51 0.77
N PHE A 252 -2.66 1.68 0.62
CA PHE A 252 -3.06 2.92 1.24
C PHE A 252 -3.33 4.00 0.17
N THR A 253 -4.40 4.77 0.34
CA THR A 253 -4.71 5.91 -0.53
C THR A 253 -5.29 7.07 0.26
N PHE A 254 -5.05 8.28 -0.23
CA PHE A 254 -5.61 9.51 0.33
C PHE A 254 -6.99 9.79 -0.24
N THR A 255 -7.90 10.28 0.60
CA THR A 255 -9.19 10.80 0.13
C THR A 255 -9.17 12.33 0.09
N GLY A 256 -10.16 12.94 -0.58
CA GLY A 256 -10.33 14.40 -0.54
C GLY A 256 -10.49 14.94 0.89
N ASP A 257 -11.06 14.16 1.79
CA ASP A 257 -11.18 14.53 3.21
C ASP A 257 -9.84 14.46 3.95
N SER A 258 -8.95 13.52 3.60
CA SER A 258 -7.57 13.48 4.12
C SER A 258 -6.82 14.77 3.80
N PHE A 259 -6.89 15.24 2.56
CA PHE A 259 -6.26 16.51 2.16
C PHE A 259 -6.91 17.71 2.84
N ARG A 260 -8.23 17.70 3.03
CA ARG A 260 -8.94 18.77 3.72
C ARG A 260 -8.56 18.87 5.20
N ALA A 261 -8.41 17.74 5.88
CA ALA A 261 -7.96 17.70 7.27
C ALA A 261 -6.53 18.25 7.40
N MET A 262 -5.60 17.77 6.58
CA MET A 262 -4.21 18.23 6.55
C MET A 262 -4.08 19.72 6.23
N SER A 263 -4.86 20.23 5.26
CA SER A 263 -4.79 21.65 4.86
C SER A 263 -5.16 22.61 6.00
N ARG A 264 -5.97 22.18 6.97
CA ARG A 264 -6.30 23.00 8.16
C ARG A 264 -5.13 23.11 9.14
N THR A 265 -4.18 22.19 9.09
CA THR A 265 -3.05 22.06 10.02
C THR A 265 -1.75 22.63 9.43
N LEU A 266 -1.69 22.83 8.12
CA LEU A 266 -0.46 23.18 7.40
C LEU A 266 0.09 24.58 7.77
N GLY A 267 -0.80 25.56 8.03
CA GLY A 267 -0.38 26.95 8.27
C GLY A 267 0.48 27.48 7.11
N ASP A 268 1.63 28.09 7.45
CA ASP A 268 2.61 28.59 6.46
C ASP A 268 3.60 27.51 5.97
N ARG A 269 3.48 26.28 6.45
CA ARG A 269 4.37 25.17 6.06
C ARG A 269 3.87 24.53 4.77
N GLN A 270 4.75 23.81 4.08
CA GLN A 270 4.41 23.16 2.82
C GLN A 270 4.42 21.64 2.93
N LEU A 271 3.59 21.02 2.09
CA LEU A 271 3.56 19.57 1.89
C LEU A 271 4.79 19.15 1.07
N VAL A 272 5.75 18.50 1.74
CA VAL A 272 7.01 18.04 1.13
C VAL A 272 6.98 16.56 0.75
N GLY A 273 5.90 15.85 1.06
CA GLY A 273 5.75 14.45 0.68
C GLY A 273 4.68 13.73 1.47
N TRP A 274 4.75 12.42 1.43
CA TRP A 274 3.87 11.52 2.16
C TRP A 274 4.63 10.31 2.69
N TYR A 275 3.99 9.58 3.59
CA TYR A 275 4.49 8.29 4.04
C TYR A 275 3.38 7.24 4.08
N HIS A 276 3.77 5.97 3.98
CA HIS A 276 2.92 4.84 4.35
C HIS A 276 3.74 3.67 4.90
N THR A 277 3.04 2.71 5.49
CA THR A 277 3.64 1.51 6.06
C THR A 277 3.43 0.31 5.14
N HIS A 278 4.44 -0.56 5.03
CA HIS A 278 4.23 -1.94 4.58
C HIS A 278 4.25 -2.90 5.77
N LEU A 279 3.29 -3.83 5.79
CA LEU A 279 3.11 -4.81 6.86
C LEU A 279 3.77 -6.18 6.57
N PHE A 280 4.39 -6.34 5.41
CA PHE A 280 5.01 -7.60 4.98
C PHE A 280 6.54 -7.57 5.08
N GLN A 281 7.12 -8.71 5.46
CA GLN A 281 8.57 -8.87 5.50
C GLN A 281 9.10 -9.23 4.13
N THR A 282 9.83 -8.31 3.51
CA THR A 282 10.58 -8.60 2.31
C THR A 282 12.06 -8.35 2.58
N GLU A 283 12.85 -9.40 2.47
CA GLU A 283 14.30 -9.27 2.49
C GLU A 283 14.73 -8.34 1.35
N ARG A 284 15.25 -7.16 1.73
CA ARG A 284 16.22 -6.32 1.01
C ARG A 284 15.90 -5.80 -0.40
N THR A 285 14.74 -6.07 -1.03
CA THR A 285 14.54 -5.69 -2.45
C THR A 285 13.20 -5.07 -2.85
N ILE A 286 12.30 -4.69 -1.94
CA ILE A 286 11.00 -4.10 -2.34
C ILE A 286 10.92 -2.62 -1.96
N GLY A 287 10.78 -1.78 -2.99
CA GLY A 287 10.48 -0.35 -2.88
C GLY A 287 8.97 -0.09 -2.95
N LEU A 288 8.59 1.05 -3.52
CA LEU A 288 7.19 1.41 -3.73
C LEU A 288 6.49 0.42 -4.68
N SER A 289 5.23 0.07 -4.40
CA SER A 289 4.39 -0.66 -5.35
C SER A 289 4.04 0.23 -6.55
N ARG A 290 3.54 -0.36 -7.65
CA ARG A 290 3.07 0.43 -8.79
C ARG A 290 1.96 1.40 -8.39
N THR A 291 1.04 0.96 -7.54
CA THR A 291 -0.04 1.81 -7.02
C THR A 291 0.51 2.98 -6.18
N ASP A 292 1.58 2.77 -5.42
CA ASP A 292 2.25 3.86 -4.68
C ASP A 292 2.96 4.84 -5.63
N ILE A 293 3.56 4.33 -6.70
CA ILE A 293 4.20 5.14 -7.75
C ILE A 293 3.14 6.00 -8.46
N ASP A 294 2.02 5.39 -8.86
CA ASP A 294 0.91 6.08 -9.52
C ASP A 294 0.28 7.11 -8.58
N LEU A 295 0.01 6.75 -7.31
CA LEU A 295 -0.46 7.68 -6.29
C LEU A 295 0.49 8.87 -6.13
N HIS A 296 1.80 8.62 -6.05
CA HIS A 296 2.81 9.67 -5.94
C HIS A 296 2.78 10.58 -7.17
N ARG A 297 2.78 10.02 -8.38
CA ARG A 297 2.80 10.80 -9.63
C ARG A 297 1.52 11.60 -9.85
N ASP A 298 0.37 11.04 -9.51
CA ASP A 298 -0.91 11.68 -9.75
C ASP A 298 -1.21 12.77 -8.72
N THR A 299 -0.71 12.60 -7.50
CA THR A 299 -1.10 13.44 -6.35
C THR A 299 0.02 14.36 -5.87
N PHE A 300 1.27 13.90 -5.88
CA PHE A 300 2.44 14.61 -5.37
C PHE A 300 3.37 15.04 -6.52
N ARG A 301 2.87 15.97 -7.36
CA ARG A 301 3.47 16.34 -8.64
C ARG A 301 4.69 17.27 -8.56
N ARG A 302 5.04 17.80 -7.38
CA ARG A 302 6.16 18.73 -7.27
C ARG A 302 7.49 17.95 -7.30
N PRO A 303 8.52 18.45 -8.00
CA PRO A 303 9.76 17.69 -8.20
C PRO A 303 10.56 17.43 -6.91
N TRP A 304 10.28 18.17 -5.85
CA TRP A 304 10.89 17.95 -4.52
C TRP A 304 10.08 17.02 -3.62
N GLN A 305 8.85 16.64 -4.01
CA GLN A 305 8.00 15.83 -3.13
C GLN A 305 8.52 14.40 -3.05
N VAL A 306 8.48 13.83 -1.84
CA VAL A 306 9.00 12.48 -1.57
C VAL A 306 7.91 11.52 -1.08
N ALA A 307 8.09 10.25 -1.38
CA ALA A 307 7.34 9.14 -0.79
C ALA A 307 8.23 8.42 0.22
N ALA A 308 7.84 8.40 1.49
CA ALA A 308 8.52 7.71 2.57
C ALA A 308 7.84 6.38 2.88
N LEU A 309 8.58 5.28 2.78
CA LEU A 309 8.11 3.95 3.10
C LEU A 309 8.64 3.52 4.48
N ILE A 310 7.74 3.15 5.38
CA ILE A 310 8.05 2.57 6.69
C ILE A 310 7.79 1.06 6.65
N ASN A 311 8.83 0.26 6.56
CA ASN A 311 8.69 -1.18 6.62
C ASN A 311 8.59 -1.65 8.08
N LEU A 312 7.44 -2.23 8.46
CA LEU A 312 7.21 -2.80 9.77
C LEU A 312 7.63 -4.27 9.80
N THR A 313 8.82 -4.55 10.34
CA THR A 313 9.27 -5.94 10.57
C THR A 313 9.08 -6.34 12.02
N SER A 314 9.05 -7.64 12.32
CA SER A 314 8.84 -8.16 13.69
C SER A 314 9.92 -7.77 14.70
N ARG A 315 10.98 -7.07 14.28
CA ARG A 315 12.12 -6.67 15.13
C ARG A 315 12.57 -5.22 14.97
N ARG A 316 12.08 -4.48 13.96
CA ARG A 316 12.51 -3.09 13.67
C ARG A 316 11.62 -2.41 12.64
N ARG A 317 11.60 -1.08 12.67
CA ARG A 317 11.13 -0.21 11.59
C ARG A 317 12.31 0.20 10.72
N VAL A 318 12.10 0.26 9.41
CA VAL A 318 13.09 0.77 8.45
C VAL A 318 12.41 1.83 7.60
N LEU A 319 12.99 3.03 7.58
CA LEU A 319 12.54 4.17 6.79
C LEU A 319 13.37 4.27 5.51
N THR A 320 12.70 4.35 4.37
CA THR A 320 13.31 4.65 3.07
C THR A 320 12.51 5.74 2.38
N CYS A 321 13.15 6.69 1.71
CA CYS A 321 12.48 7.75 0.97
C CYS A 321 12.76 7.59 -0.53
N TYR A 322 11.80 8.00 -1.36
CA TYR A 322 11.88 7.98 -2.81
C TYR A 322 11.36 9.28 -3.40
N ALA A 323 11.89 9.68 -4.56
CA ALA A 323 11.41 10.83 -5.32
C ALA A 323 11.33 10.49 -6.82
N SER A 324 10.48 11.21 -7.53
CA SER A 324 10.29 10.99 -8.97
C SER A 324 11.56 11.32 -9.76
N SER A 325 11.96 10.42 -10.66
CA SER A 325 13.08 10.59 -11.60
C SER A 325 12.69 10.01 -12.95
N ASP A 326 12.49 10.85 -13.96
CA ASP A 326 12.04 10.49 -15.32
C ASP A 326 10.90 9.44 -15.32
N ASP A 327 11.25 8.15 -15.46
CA ASP A 327 10.30 7.03 -15.55
C ASP A 327 10.26 6.11 -14.31
N TRP A 328 10.98 6.42 -13.23
CA TRP A 328 11.03 5.60 -12.01
C TRP A 328 11.08 6.44 -10.72
N MET A 329 11.01 5.77 -9.56
CA MET A 329 11.14 6.40 -8.24
C MET A 329 12.53 6.13 -7.67
N ALA A 330 13.34 7.17 -7.55
CA ALA A 330 14.72 7.08 -7.09
C ALA A 330 14.85 7.12 -5.57
N PRO A 331 15.62 6.23 -4.94
CA PRO A 331 15.86 6.29 -3.50
C PRO A 331 16.59 7.59 -3.15
N CYS A 332 16.12 8.24 -2.09
CA CYS A 332 16.66 9.48 -1.58
C CYS A 332 17.59 9.21 -0.40
N PRO A 333 18.77 9.86 -0.32
CA PRO A 333 19.54 9.89 0.91
C PRO A 333 18.74 10.57 2.02
N ILE A 334 18.79 9.98 3.23
CA ILE A 334 18.12 10.49 4.43
C ILE A 334 19.18 10.87 5.45
N ARG A 335 19.12 12.09 5.98
CA ARG A 335 19.97 12.56 7.08
C ARG A 335 19.10 13.02 8.25
N ASN A 336 19.43 12.55 9.45
CA ASN A 336 18.81 13.03 10.68
C ASN A 336 19.58 14.23 11.24
N LEU A 337 18.89 15.34 11.49
CA LEU A 337 19.50 16.53 12.09
C LEU A 337 19.77 16.36 13.59
N ASP A 338 19.13 15.41 14.27
CA ASP A 338 19.45 15.07 15.67
C ASP A 338 20.81 14.36 15.82
N ASP A 339 21.33 13.76 14.74
CA ASP A 339 22.61 13.03 14.77
C ASP A 339 23.83 13.97 14.66
N ASP A 340 23.60 15.28 14.56
CA ASP A 340 24.63 16.30 14.60
C ASP A 340 24.79 16.86 16.03
N PRO A 341 25.92 16.56 16.73
CA PRO A 341 26.17 17.04 18.09
C PRO A 341 26.25 18.56 18.21
N ASP A 342 26.37 19.31 17.10
CA ASP A 342 26.41 20.79 17.10
C ASP A 342 25.03 21.45 16.87
N SER A 343 23.98 20.67 16.58
CA SER A 343 22.61 21.18 16.33
C SER A 343 21.93 21.85 17.54
N HIS A 344 22.50 21.73 18.74
CA HIS A 344 22.02 22.40 19.95
C HIS A 344 22.32 23.91 20.03
N ARG A 345 22.95 24.52 19.02
CA ARG A 345 23.02 25.99 18.93
C ARG A 345 21.73 26.54 18.35
N SER A 346 20.73 26.68 19.22
CA SER A 346 19.52 27.46 18.97
C SER A 346 19.87 28.83 18.38
N THR A 347 19.53 29.06 17.13
CA THR A 347 19.37 30.40 16.57
C THR A 347 18.09 31.00 17.12
N HIS A 348 18.13 31.41 18.39
CA HIS A 348 17.23 32.47 18.82
C HIS A 348 17.66 33.75 18.08
N PRO A 349 16.79 34.38 17.27
CA PRO A 349 17.05 35.74 16.86
C PRO A 349 16.99 36.58 18.14
N SER A 350 18.14 37.07 18.57
CA SER A 350 18.24 38.10 19.59
C SER A 350 17.37 39.28 19.18
N LEU A 351 16.23 39.43 19.86
CA LEU A 351 15.48 40.67 19.90
C LEU A 351 16.41 41.74 20.45
N GLY A 352 16.97 42.56 19.55
CA GLY A 352 17.69 43.75 19.91
C GLY A 352 16.72 44.78 20.48
N HIS A 353 16.81 45.01 21.78
CA HIS A 353 16.37 46.24 22.41
C HIS A 353 17.46 47.31 22.24
N HIS A 354 17.21 48.29 21.39
CA HIS A 354 17.28 49.75 21.61
C HIS A 354 17.44 50.53 20.32
#